data_AF-A0A6B2VHZ2-F1
#
_entry.id   AF-A0A6B2VHZ2-F1
#
_cell.length_a   1.000
_cell.length_b   1.000
_cell.length_c   1.000
_cell.angle_alpha   90.00
_cell.angle_beta   90.00
_cell.angle_gamma   90.00
#
_symmetry.space_group_name_H-M   'P 1'
#
loop_
_entity.id
_entity.type
_entity.pdbx_description
1 polymer ?
#
loop_
_entity_poly.entity_id
_entity_poly.type
_entity_poly.pdbx_seq_one_letter_code
_entity_poly.pdbx_strand_id
1 'polypeptide(L)'
;DETGHGLRLLRSHAGGAGAVLPVRQIRAMLAVRANQLLAGGSGIQPAFVIALTEALRLGVHPAVNEYGGLGTGDLTALAQTG
;
A
#
# COMPACT_ATOMS: atom_id res chain seq x y z
N ASP A 1 -0.18 -2.00 23.35
CA ASP A 1 -1.41 -2.42 22.67
C ASP A 1 -1.05 -2.79 21.23
N GLU A 2 -1.70 -3.85 20.73
CA GLU A 2 -1.50 -4.49 19.43
C GLU A 2 -1.85 -3.55 18.26
N THR A 3 -2.91 -2.74 18.38
CA THR A 3 -3.31 -1.75 17.37
C THR A 3 -2.24 -0.67 17.21
N GLY A 4 -1.65 -0.21 18.31
CA GLY A 4 -0.56 0.75 18.25
C GLY A 4 0.68 0.25 17.52
N HIS A 5 0.95 -1.07 17.48
CA HIS A 5 2.14 -1.60 16.81
C HIS A 5 2.04 -1.52 15.28
N GLY A 6 0.92 -1.94 14.70
CA GLY A 6 0.71 -1.86 13.25
C GLY A 6 0.80 -0.43 12.71
N LEU A 7 0.22 0.53 13.44
CA LEU A 7 0.29 1.94 13.05
C LEU A 7 1.71 2.52 13.14
N ARG A 8 2.53 2.07 14.11
CA ARG A 8 3.94 2.46 14.18
C ARG A 8 4.72 1.91 12.98
N LEU A 9 4.45 0.67 12.57
CA LEU A 9 5.10 0.08 11.38
C LEU A 9 4.75 0.86 10.11
N LEU A 10 3.48 1.18 9.88
CA LEU A 10 3.09 2.00 8.73
C LEU A 10 3.82 3.36 8.74
N ARG A 11 3.76 4.08 9.86
CA ARG A 11 4.37 5.41 9.98
C ARG A 11 5.88 5.40 9.84
N SER A 12 6.57 4.41 10.42
CA SER A 12 8.04 4.33 10.34
C SER A 12 8.54 3.94 8.95
N HIS A 13 7.70 3.30 8.13
CA HIS A 13 8.05 2.88 6.78
C HIS A 13 7.53 3.82 5.69
N ALA A 14 6.61 4.75 6.00
CA ALA A 14 6.09 5.74 5.05
C ALA A 14 7.07 6.90 4.74
N GLY A 15 8.35 6.59 4.55
CA GLY A 15 9.45 7.55 4.34
C GLY A 15 9.76 7.88 2.87
N GLY A 16 8.76 7.85 1.98
CA GLY A 16 8.96 8.11 0.55
C GLY A 16 9.33 9.57 0.26
N ALA A 17 10.07 9.80 -0.82
CA ALA A 17 10.54 11.13 -1.23
C ALA A 17 10.39 11.38 -2.74
N GLY A 18 10.52 12.63 -3.16
CA GLY A 18 10.35 13.04 -4.55
C GLY A 18 8.89 13.32 -4.93
N ALA A 19 8.62 13.38 -6.23
CA ALA A 19 7.28 13.66 -6.74
C ALA A 19 6.29 12.53 -6.42
N VAL A 20 5.01 12.88 -6.33
CA VAL A 20 3.94 11.87 -6.23
C VAL A 20 3.82 11.15 -7.57
N LEU A 21 3.72 9.82 -7.52
CA LEU A 21 3.60 8.99 -8.70
C LEU A 21 2.28 9.26 -9.46
N PRO A 22 2.30 9.17 -10.80
CA PRO A 22 1.10 9.28 -11.61
C PRO A 22 0.00 8.31 -11.19
N VAL A 23 -1.25 8.76 -11.22
CA VAL A 23 -2.46 7.98 -10.86
C VAL A 23 -2.49 6.58 -11.51
N ARG A 24 -2.10 6.47 -12.79
CA ARG A 24 -2.06 5.18 -13.50
C ARG A 24 -1.18 4.16 -12.78
N GLN A 25 -0.04 4.59 -12.22
CA GLN A 25 0.89 3.72 -11.51
C GLN A 25 0.35 3.34 -10.12
N ILE A 26 -0.27 4.29 -9.40
CA ILE A 26 -0.95 4.01 -8.12
C ILE A 26 -2.06 2.97 -8.31
N ARG A 27 -2.89 3.12 -9.34
CA ARG A 27 -3.94 2.15 -9.67
C ARG A 27 -3.36 0.76 -9.97
N ALA A 28 -2.27 0.70 -10.73
CA ALA A 28 -1.60 -0.57 -11.01
C ALA A 28 -1.05 -1.21 -9.73
N MET A 29 -0.40 -0.43 -8.85
CA MET A 29 0.11 -0.89 -7.57
C MET A 29 -1.01 -1.48 -6.69
N LEU A 30 -2.13 -0.76 -6.53
CA LEU A 30 -3.27 -1.24 -5.74
C LEU A 30 -3.86 -2.55 -6.32
N ALA A 31 -3.99 -2.64 -7.64
CA ALA A 31 -4.53 -3.83 -8.31
C ALA A 31 -3.61 -5.06 -8.16
N VAL A 32 -2.31 -4.88 -8.39
CA VAL A 32 -1.30 -5.93 -8.20
C VAL A 32 -1.27 -6.37 -6.74
N ARG A 33 -1.33 -5.43 -5.79
CA ARG A 33 -1.33 -5.75 -4.37
C ARG A 33 -2.56 -6.53 -3.95
N ALA A 34 -3.75 -6.13 -4.39
CA ALA A 34 -4.98 -6.87 -4.14
C ALA A 34 -4.89 -8.31 -4.68
N ASN A 35 -4.40 -8.49 -5.90
CA ASN A 35 -4.21 -9.82 -6.50
C ASN A 35 -3.21 -10.68 -5.71
N GLN A 36 -2.08 -10.11 -5.25
CA GLN A 36 -1.11 -10.82 -4.41
C GLN A 36 -1.71 -11.28 -3.09
N LEU A 37 -2.57 -10.47 -2.46
CA LEU A 37 -3.22 -10.83 -1.20
C LEU A 37 -4.29 -11.93 -1.41
N LEU A 38 -4.98 -11.91 -2.56
CA LEU A 38 -5.97 -12.93 -2.95
C LEU A 38 -5.35 -14.29 -3.23
N ALA A 39 -4.06 -14.36 -3.57
CA ALA A 39 -3.34 -15.64 -3.72
C ALA A 39 -3.26 -16.44 -2.40
N GLY A 40 -3.53 -15.81 -1.25
CA GLY A 40 -3.46 -16.43 0.07
C GLY A 40 -2.03 -16.47 0.63
N GLY A 41 -1.88 -17.00 1.84
CA GLY A 41 -0.58 -17.19 2.50
C GLY A 41 -0.01 -15.96 3.25
N SER A 42 -0.64 -14.78 3.13
CA SER A 42 -0.20 -13.56 3.84
C SER A 42 -0.67 -13.48 5.30
N GLY A 43 -1.72 -14.21 5.66
CA GLY A 43 -2.37 -14.11 6.99
C GLY A 43 -3.07 -12.78 7.24
N ILE A 44 -3.23 -11.91 6.23
CA ILE A 44 -3.88 -10.60 6.38
C ILE A 44 -5.37 -10.73 6.64
N GLN A 45 -5.94 -9.76 7.34
CA GLN A 45 -7.38 -9.66 7.52
C GLN A 45 -8.09 -9.31 6.18
N PRO A 46 -9.22 -9.97 5.81
CA PRO A 46 -9.85 -9.79 4.50
C PRO A 46 -10.32 -8.37 4.15
N ALA A 47 -10.67 -7.54 5.13
CA ALA A 47 -11.12 -6.17 4.87
C ALA A 47 -10.03 -5.27 4.29
N PHE A 48 -8.74 -5.62 4.43
CA PHE A 48 -7.67 -4.92 3.70
C PHE A 48 -7.82 -5.08 2.19
N VAL A 49 -8.09 -6.30 1.70
CA VAL A 49 -8.29 -6.53 0.27
C VAL A 49 -9.54 -5.79 -0.22
N ILE A 50 -10.62 -5.84 0.58
CA ILE A 50 -11.86 -5.10 0.28
C ILE A 50 -11.57 -3.60 0.16
N ALA A 51 -10.83 -3.02 1.10
CA ALA A 51 -10.48 -1.60 1.08
C ALA A 51 -9.66 -1.21 -0.16
N LEU A 52 -8.68 -2.03 -0.57
CA LEU A 52 -7.92 -1.80 -1.80
C LEU A 52 -8.81 -1.84 -3.05
N THR A 53 -9.73 -2.81 -3.13
CA THR A 53 -10.67 -2.91 -4.24
C THR A 53 -11.69 -1.78 -4.27
N GLU A 54 -12.14 -1.31 -3.11
CA GLU A 54 -13.04 -0.17 -2.98
C GLU A 54 -12.35 1.13 -3.38
N ALA A 55 -11.09 1.33 -3.00
CA ALA A 55 -10.30 2.48 -3.46
C ALA A 55 -10.18 2.51 -4.99
N LEU A 56 -9.92 1.35 -5.62
CA LEU A 56 -9.90 1.22 -7.07
C LEU A 56 -11.25 1.53 -7.73
N ARG A 57 -12.34 1.01 -7.15
CA ARG A 57 -13.72 1.18 -7.62
C ARG A 57 -14.17 2.64 -7.52
N LEU A 58 -13.83 3.31 -6.43
CA LEU A 58 -14.21 4.69 -6.12
C LEU A 58 -13.27 5.74 -6.74
N GLY A 59 -12.14 5.33 -7.32
CA GLY A 59 -11.15 6.26 -7.86
C GLY A 59 -10.37 7.01 -6.78
N VAL A 60 -10.25 6.43 -5.58
CA VAL A 60 -9.45 6.98 -4.48
C VAL A 60 -8.01 6.51 -4.64
N HIS A 61 -7.08 7.46 -4.75
CA HIS A 61 -5.68 7.19 -5.07
C HIS A 61 -4.78 7.78 -3.98
N PRO A 62 -4.14 6.94 -3.14
CA PRO A 62 -3.22 7.45 -2.13
C PRO A 62 -2.02 8.13 -2.80
N ALA A 63 -1.50 9.15 -2.14
CA ALA A 63 -0.26 9.79 -2.55
C ALA A 63 0.91 8.87 -2.18
N VAL A 64 1.67 8.43 -3.18
CA VAL A 64 2.89 7.64 -3.01
C VAL A 64 4.00 8.35 -3.76
N ASN A 65 5.16 8.51 -3.12
CA ASN A 65 6.28 9.21 -3.69
C ASN A 65 7.20 8.27 -4.49
N GLU A 66 7.93 8.83 -5.47
CA GLU A 66 8.72 8.05 -6.43
C GLU A 66 9.98 7.36 -5.86
N TYR A 67 10.54 7.86 -4.76
CA TYR A 67 11.76 7.33 -4.15
C TYR A 67 11.51 6.69 -2.78
N GLY A 68 12.36 5.72 -2.43
CA GLY A 68 12.40 5.09 -1.11
C GLY A 68 12.31 3.56 -1.13
N GLY A 69 12.05 2.94 -2.29
CA GLY A 69 12.09 1.48 -2.46
C GLY A 69 13.49 0.97 -2.83
N LEU A 70 13.83 -0.23 -2.34
CA LEU A 70 15.09 -0.94 -2.67
C LEU A 70 14.88 -2.15 -3.61
N GLY A 71 13.63 -2.54 -3.88
CA GLY A 71 13.30 -3.66 -4.75
C GLY A 71 13.31 -5.05 -4.10
N THR A 72 13.56 -5.14 -2.79
CA THR A 72 13.43 -6.38 -1.99
C THR A 72 12.07 -6.51 -1.29
N GLY A 73 11.14 -5.62 -1.69
CA GLY A 73 9.83 -5.40 -1.09
C GLY A 73 9.52 -3.91 -1.12
N ASP A 74 8.33 -3.55 -1.59
CA ASP A 74 7.93 -2.16 -1.77
C ASP A 74 7.36 -1.55 -0.48
N LEU A 75 8.08 -1.75 0.64
CA LEU A 75 7.61 -1.38 1.98
C LEU A 75 7.28 0.12 2.06
N THR A 76 8.16 0.98 1.54
CA THR A 76 7.97 2.42 1.58
C THR A 76 6.71 2.85 0.83
N ALA A 77 6.56 2.37 -0.41
CA ALA A 77 5.41 2.70 -1.25
C ALA A 77 4.10 2.16 -0.65
N LEU A 78 4.09 0.91 -0.18
CA LEU A 78 2.91 0.29 0.41
C LEU A 78 2.55 0.89 1.77
N ALA A 79 3.53 1.32 2.58
CA ALA A 79 3.27 1.96 3.86
C ALA A 79 2.60 3.33 3.70
N GLN A 80 2.88 4.05 2.60
CA GLN A 80 2.20 5.31 2.27
C GLN A 80 0.73 5.12 1.84
N THR A 81 0.26 3.88 1.65
CA THR A 81 -1.16 3.60 1.32
C THR A 81 -2.08 3.53 2.54
N GLY A 82 -1.52 3.33 3.74
CA GLY A 82 -2.26 3.08 4.99
C GLY A 82 -2.42 4.29 5.89
#